data_AF-A0A9P7Y5T2-F1
#
_entry.id   AF-A0A9P7Y5T2-F1
#
_cell.length_a   1.000
_cell.length_b   1.000
_cell.length_c   1.000
_cell.angle_alpha   90.00
_cell.angle_beta   90.00
_cell.angle_gamma   90.00
#
_symmetry.space_group_name_H-M   'P 1'
#
loop_
_entity.id
_entity.type
_entity.pdbx_description
1 polymer ?
#
loop_
_entity_poly.entity_id
_entity_poly.type
_entity_poly.pdbx_seq_one_letter_code
_entity_poly.pdbx_strand_id
1 'polypeptide(L)'
;MGDIVIAGVHSDAELLLHKGPPVMNENERIAAVAACKWVDEVIPNAPYSTSLEWMDKYNCDYCVHGDDLSTLADGTDSYKYVKAQGRYLECKRTKGVSTTDLVNRMLLMTSQQQGQEHEQGQGGQVVGDSNGGSTIIGRTEQQQQRTQQQQHEVLSTARKISTFARGNSDPQKGDRIIYVNGTFDLFHVGHIEFLKRAKARGDFLVVGVYDDATVRTFKGAHHPLMTKQREM
;
A
#
# COMPACT_ATOMS: atom_id res chain seq x y z
N MET A 1 -19.94 -3.56 10.99
CA MET A 1 -19.90 -2.62 12.14
C MET A 1 -20.68 -1.34 11.84
N GLY A 2 -21.46 -1.29 10.76
CA GLY A 2 -22.32 -0.19 10.36
C GLY A 2 -22.80 -0.43 8.93
N ASP A 3 -23.76 0.37 8.47
CA ASP A 3 -24.30 0.33 7.11
C ASP A 3 -23.62 1.34 6.18
N ILE A 4 -23.07 2.41 6.74
CA ILE A 4 -22.41 3.52 6.03
C ILE A 4 -21.02 3.73 6.62
N VAL A 5 -20.03 3.93 5.75
CA VAL A 5 -18.64 4.24 6.10
C VAL A 5 -18.26 5.59 5.51
N ILE A 6 -17.99 6.54 6.41
CA ILE A 6 -17.45 7.86 6.07
C ILE A 6 -15.95 7.87 6.38
N ALA A 7 -15.14 8.27 5.41
CA ALA A 7 -13.69 8.34 5.55
C ALA A 7 -13.20 9.80 5.50
N GLY A 8 -12.61 10.27 6.59
CA GLY A 8 -11.96 11.59 6.65
C GLY A 8 -10.54 11.55 6.08
N VAL A 9 -10.20 12.51 5.23
CA VAL A 9 -8.85 12.66 4.67
C VAL A 9 -8.28 14.01 5.13
N HIS A 10 -7.15 13.98 5.84
CA HIS A 10 -6.46 15.20 6.27
C HIS A 10 -5.94 15.99 5.08
N SER A 11 -5.82 17.31 5.22
CA SER A 11 -5.19 18.16 4.20
C SER A 11 -3.66 18.02 4.20
N ASP A 12 -3.02 18.43 3.12
CA ASP A 12 -1.54 18.40 3.03
C ASP A 12 -0.90 19.35 4.07
N ALA A 13 -1.55 20.48 4.37
CA ALA A 13 -1.10 21.42 5.39
C ALA A 13 -1.16 20.81 6.81
N GLU A 14 -2.23 20.08 7.13
CA GLU A 14 -2.40 19.43 8.42
C GLU A 14 -1.36 18.31 8.61
N LEU A 15 -1.07 17.54 7.56
CA LEU A 15 -0.05 16.49 7.59
C LEU A 15 1.36 17.06 7.75
N LEU A 16 1.67 18.17 7.08
CA LEU A 16 2.97 18.84 7.18
C LEU A 16 3.29 19.22 8.63
N LEU A 17 2.28 19.64 9.41
CA LEU A 17 2.43 20.04 10.81
C LEU A 17 2.76 18.86 11.73
N HIS A 18 2.21 17.67 11.47
CA HIS A 18 2.25 16.54 12.41
C HIS A 18 3.20 15.39 12.02
N LYS A 19 3.40 15.16 10.72
CA LYS A 19 4.19 14.03 10.19
C LYS A 19 5.23 14.44 9.15
N GLY A 20 5.02 15.55 8.45
CA GLY A 20 5.80 15.97 7.30
C GLY A 20 5.01 15.88 5.98
N PRO A 21 5.62 16.32 4.86
CA PRO A 21 4.93 16.41 3.59
C PRO A 21 4.55 15.01 3.07
N PRO A 22 3.29 14.80 2.64
CA PRO A 22 2.88 13.53 2.05
C PRO A 22 3.48 13.34 0.65
N VAL A 23 3.72 12.07 0.27
CA VAL A 23 4.17 11.72 -1.09
C VAL A 23 3.06 11.89 -2.12
N MET A 24 1.83 11.53 -1.76
CA MET A 24 0.62 11.75 -2.58
C MET A 24 -0.07 13.03 -2.12
N ASN A 25 -0.45 13.88 -3.06
CA ASN A 25 -1.17 15.11 -2.73
C ASN A 25 -2.60 14.79 -2.23
N GLU A 26 -3.26 15.80 -1.64
CA GLU A 26 -4.60 15.66 -1.06
C GLU A 26 -5.62 15.05 -2.04
N ASN A 27 -5.66 15.53 -3.29
CA ASN A 27 -6.61 15.06 -4.29
C ASN A 27 -6.38 13.59 -4.67
N GLU A 28 -5.12 13.17 -4.78
CA GLU A 28 -4.75 11.77 -5.05
C GLU A 28 -5.18 10.87 -3.90
N ARG A 29 -5.01 11.32 -2.65
CA ARG A 29 -5.44 10.58 -1.46
C ARG A 29 -6.96 10.47 -1.38
N ILE A 30 -7.69 11.55 -1.65
CA ILE A 30 -9.16 11.55 -1.72
C ILE A 30 -9.63 10.56 -2.80
N ALA A 31 -9.07 10.63 -4.01
CA ALA A 31 -9.43 9.74 -5.10
C ALA A 31 -9.14 8.26 -4.80
N ALA A 32 -8.03 7.98 -4.11
CA ALA A 32 -7.67 6.63 -3.68
C ALA A 32 -8.68 6.07 -2.65
N VAL A 33 -9.03 6.86 -1.63
CA VAL A 33 -10.00 6.45 -0.59
C VAL A 33 -11.39 6.30 -1.18
N ALA A 34 -11.82 7.22 -2.06
CA ALA A 34 -13.13 7.16 -2.73
C ALA A 34 -13.27 5.97 -3.69
N ALA A 35 -12.16 5.37 -4.14
CA ALA A 35 -12.18 4.18 -4.97
C ALA A 35 -12.31 2.88 -4.14
N CYS A 36 -12.15 2.94 -2.82
CA CYS A 36 -12.34 1.79 -1.95
C CYS A 36 -13.83 1.46 -1.89
N LYS A 37 -14.21 0.25 -2.35
CA LYS A 37 -15.62 -0.19 -2.47
C LYS A 37 -16.46 -0.15 -1.18
N TRP A 38 -15.81 -0.06 -0.02
CA TRP A 38 -16.47 -0.04 1.28
C TRP A 38 -16.67 1.37 1.83
N VAL A 39 -16.14 2.39 1.15
CA VAL A 39 -16.27 3.79 1.56
C VAL A 39 -17.44 4.38 0.79
N ASP A 40 -18.42 4.91 1.51
CA ASP A 40 -19.61 5.53 0.94
C ASP A 40 -19.40 7.03 0.68
N GLU A 41 -18.71 7.70 1.61
CA GLU A 41 -18.43 9.13 1.52
C GLU A 41 -17.01 9.46 1.98
N VAL A 42 -16.36 10.39 1.28
CA VAL A 42 -15.03 10.90 1.64
C VAL A 42 -15.12 12.37 2.00
N ILE A 43 -14.67 12.71 3.20
CA ILE A 43 -14.67 14.06 3.72
C ILE A 43 -13.25 14.63 3.66
N PRO A 44 -12.99 15.67 2.85
CA PRO A 44 -11.70 16.33 2.79
C PRO A 44 -11.47 17.21 4.03
N ASN A 45 -10.22 17.63 4.25
CA ASN A 45 -9.83 18.52 5.36
C ASN A 45 -10.26 18.01 6.75
N ALA A 46 -10.19 16.69 6.98
CA ALA A 46 -10.47 16.13 8.30
C ALA A 46 -9.38 16.56 9.32
N PRO A 47 -9.76 16.89 10.56
CA PRO A 47 -8.80 17.26 11.61
C PRO A 47 -7.88 16.08 11.96
N TYR A 48 -6.62 16.35 12.37
CA TYR A 48 -5.66 15.29 12.68
C TYR A 48 -6.10 14.38 13.84
N SER A 49 -6.72 14.96 14.88
CA SER A 49 -7.33 14.22 15.97
C SER A 49 -8.85 14.17 15.82
N THR A 50 -9.45 13.00 16.02
CA THR A 50 -10.90 12.83 15.93
C THR A 50 -11.57 13.38 17.19
N SER A 51 -12.37 14.44 17.02
CA SER A 51 -13.18 15.01 18.10
C SER A 51 -14.63 14.52 18.05
N LEU A 52 -15.32 14.56 19.20
CA LEU A 52 -16.74 14.25 19.29
C LEU A 52 -17.58 15.20 18.43
N GLU A 53 -17.26 16.49 18.42
CA GLU A 53 -17.93 17.49 17.58
C GLU A 53 -17.84 17.15 16.09
N TRP A 54 -16.68 16.65 15.65
CA TRP A 54 -16.50 16.23 14.27
C TRP A 54 -17.36 15.00 13.94
N MET A 55 -17.44 14.03 14.85
CA MET A 55 -18.31 12.86 14.68
C MET A 55 -19.78 13.26 14.63
N ASP A 56 -20.21 14.16 15.51
CA ASP A 56 -21.59 14.62 15.60
C ASP A 56 -22.00 15.44 14.36
N LYS A 57 -21.08 16.22 13.78
CA LYS A 57 -21.30 16.97 12.53
C LYS A 57 -21.73 16.08 11.37
N TYR A 58 -21.18 14.87 11.28
CA TYR A 58 -21.51 13.89 10.22
C TYR A 58 -22.40 12.75 10.73
N ASN A 59 -22.95 12.88 11.94
CA ASN A 59 -23.83 11.89 12.56
C ASN A 59 -23.21 10.48 12.60
N CYS A 60 -21.91 10.38 12.89
CA CYS A 60 -21.19 9.10 12.96
C CYS A 60 -21.35 8.47 14.35
N ASP A 61 -21.89 7.25 14.44
CA ASP A 61 -22.05 6.56 15.73
C ASP A 61 -20.71 6.22 16.40
N TYR A 62 -19.78 5.69 15.60
CA TYR A 62 -18.48 5.20 16.06
C TYR A 62 -17.35 5.74 15.20
N CYS A 63 -16.19 5.99 15.81
CA CYS A 63 -14.94 6.10 15.07
C CYS A 63 -14.19 4.76 15.15
N VAL A 64 -13.53 4.39 14.05
CA VAL A 64 -12.80 3.13 13.93
C VAL A 64 -11.33 3.44 13.66
N HIS A 65 -10.43 2.85 14.43
CA HIS A 65 -8.99 3.00 14.21
C HIS A 65 -8.23 1.69 14.38
N GLY A 66 -6.99 1.65 13.89
CA GLY A 66 -6.07 0.53 14.13
C GLY A 66 -5.73 0.37 15.61
N ASP A 67 -5.27 -0.83 15.99
CA ASP A 67 -4.77 -1.19 17.33
C ASP A 67 -3.38 -0.60 17.66
N ASP A 68 -2.93 0.39 16.89
CA ASP A 68 -1.66 1.10 17.12
C ASP A 68 -1.80 2.13 18.27
N LEU A 69 -0.77 2.23 19.11
CA LEU A 69 -0.70 3.23 20.19
C LEU A 69 -0.76 4.63 19.60
N SER A 70 -1.86 5.34 19.90
CA SER A 70 -2.15 6.67 19.35
C SER A 70 -2.05 7.71 20.46
N THR A 71 -0.82 8.12 20.78
CA THR A 71 -0.55 9.13 21.81
C THR A 71 -0.19 10.48 21.18
N LEU A 72 -0.72 11.55 21.75
CA LEU A 72 -0.29 12.93 21.48
C LEU A 72 1.13 13.16 22.05
N ALA A 73 1.73 14.31 21.70
CA ALA A 73 3.08 14.66 22.14
C ALA A 73 3.22 14.78 23.67
N ASP A 74 2.11 15.01 24.38
CA ASP A 74 2.02 15.05 25.84
C ASP A 74 1.85 13.66 26.49
N GLY A 75 1.83 12.58 25.69
CA GLY A 75 1.62 11.21 26.15
C GLY A 75 0.15 10.84 26.40
N THR A 76 -0.79 11.74 26.15
CA THR A 76 -2.23 11.44 26.29
C THR A 76 -2.77 10.72 25.05
N ASP A 77 -3.76 9.83 25.24
CA ASP A 77 -4.40 9.12 24.14
C ASP A 77 -5.21 10.09 23.25
N SER A 78 -4.90 10.12 21.95
CA SER A 78 -5.56 10.99 20.96
C SER A 78 -7.08 10.79 20.93
N TYR A 79 -7.56 9.59 21.29
CA TYR A 79 -8.97 9.22 21.28
C TYR A 79 -9.58 9.17 22.69
N LYS A 80 -8.91 9.70 23.72
CA LYS A 80 -9.37 9.65 25.11
C LYS A 80 -10.84 10.01 25.29
N TYR A 81 -11.28 11.12 24.69
CA TYR A 81 -12.66 11.59 24.81
C TYR A 81 -13.66 10.71 24.05
N VAL A 82 -13.26 10.19 22.90
CA VAL A 82 -14.13 9.30 22.10
C VAL A 82 -14.27 7.93 22.77
N LYS A 83 -13.18 7.41 23.34
CA LYS A 83 -13.16 6.19 24.17
C LYS A 83 -14.02 6.36 25.43
N ALA A 84 -13.93 7.50 26.10
CA ALA A 84 -14.73 7.78 27.31
C ALA A 84 -16.25 7.78 27.05
N GLN A 85 -16.68 8.12 25.83
CA GLN A 85 -18.09 8.07 25.41
C GLN A 85 -18.52 6.69 24.86
N GLY A 86 -17.63 5.69 24.82
CA GLY A 86 -17.92 4.38 24.26
C GLY A 86 -18.14 4.37 22.74
N ARG A 87 -17.68 5.41 22.03
CA ARG A 87 -17.84 5.59 20.57
C ARG A 87 -16.59 5.25 19.77
N TYR A 88 -15.69 4.45 20.34
CA TYR A 88 -14.42 4.06 19.72
C TYR A 88 -14.40 2.54 19.47
N LEU A 89 -14.07 2.14 18.25
CA LEU A 89 -13.92 0.74 17.84
C LEU A 89 -12.52 0.48 17.29
N GLU A 90 -11.99 -0.70 17.57
CA GLU A 90 -10.65 -1.12 17.15
C GLU A 90 -10.71 -2.16 16.02
N CYS A 91 -9.89 -1.93 15.01
CA CYS A 91 -9.64 -2.88 13.92
C CYS A 91 -8.20 -3.37 13.97
N LYS A 92 -8.01 -4.69 13.89
CA LYS A 92 -6.67 -5.28 13.91
C LYS A 92 -5.90 -4.88 12.66
N ARG A 93 -4.63 -4.52 12.83
CA ARG A 93 -3.72 -4.23 11.73
C ARG A 93 -3.60 -5.41 10.74
N THR A 94 -3.60 -5.09 9.46
CA THR A 94 -3.42 -6.08 8.39
C THR A 94 -2.00 -6.64 8.40
N LYS A 95 -1.86 -7.94 8.62
CA LYS A 95 -0.54 -8.60 8.64
C LYS A 95 0.12 -8.57 7.27
N GLY A 96 1.42 -8.28 7.29
CA GLY A 96 2.33 -8.44 6.16
C GLY A 96 2.48 -7.22 5.26
N VAL A 97 1.71 -6.13 5.42
CA VAL A 97 1.89 -4.91 4.64
C VAL A 97 1.98 -3.68 5.54
N SER A 98 2.92 -2.79 5.25
CA SER A 98 3.06 -1.49 5.91
C SER A 98 3.80 -0.52 5.01
N THR A 99 3.58 0.78 5.18
CA THR A 99 4.30 1.81 4.40
C THR A 99 5.81 1.69 4.56
N THR A 100 6.30 1.41 5.78
CA THR A 100 7.74 1.21 6.04
C THR A 100 8.30 0.00 5.29
N ASP A 101 7.57 -1.12 5.27
CA ASP A 101 7.95 -2.30 4.49
C ASP A 101 8.02 -1.96 2.99
N LEU A 102 7.03 -1.23 2.45
CA LEU A 102 7.03 -0.81 1.04
C LEU A 102 8.21 0.09 0.69
N VAL A 103 8.48 1.10 1.52
CA VAL A 103 9.61 2.02 1.33
C VAL A 103 10.93 1.24 1.39
N ASN A 104 11.09 0.32 2.33
CA ASN A 104 12.28 -0.51 2.41
C ASN A 104 12.47 -1.36 1.15
N ARG A 105 11.40 -1.93 0.59
CA ARG A 105 11.48 -2.65 -0.69
C ARG A 105 11.91 -1.74 -1.83
N MET A 106 11.36 -0.52 -1.92
CA MET A 106 11.78 0.46 -2.92
C MET A 106 13.27 0.80 -2.81
N LEU A 107 13.76 1.07 -1.59
CA LEU A 107 15.16 1.39 -1.34
C LEU A 107 16.10 0.23 -1.72
N LEU A 108 15.72 -1.00 -1.40
CA LEU A 108 16.51 -2.19 -1.75
C LEU A 108 16.69 -2.35 -3.26
N MET A 109 15.70 -1.96 -4.07
CA MET A 109 15.81 -2.00 -5.54
C MET A 109 16.82 -0.97 -6.06
N THR A 110 16.79 0.26 -5.53
CA THR A 110 17.71 1.32 -5.96
C THR A 110 19.16 1.03 -5.58
N SER A 111 19.39 0.46 -4.39
CA SER A 111 20.76 0.14 -3.94
C SER A 111 21.43 -0.98 -4.74
N GLN A 112 20.67 -1.93 -5.29
CA GLN A 112 21.23 -3.05 -6.05
C GLN A 112 21.49 -2.71 -7.52
N GLN A 113 20.70 -1.81 -8.11
CA GLN A 113 20.95 -1.29 -9.46
C GLN A 113 22.27 -0.50 -9.54
N GLN A 114 22.59 0.31 -8.52
CA GLN A 114 23.86 1.05 -8.45
C GLN A 114 25.10 0.15 -8.31
N GLY A 115 24.96 -1.02 -7.67
CA GLY A 115 26.05 -1.99 -7.55
C GLY A 115 26.37 -2.72 -8.86
N GLN A 116 25.35 -3.01 -9.68
CA GLN A 116 25.52 -3.71 -10.96
C GLN A 116 26.05 -2.79 -12.07
N GLU A 117 25.71 -1.50 -12.05
CA GLU A 117 26.26 -0.52 -13.00
C GLU A 117 27.77 -0.28 -12.79
N HIS A 118 28.28 -0.43 -11.55
CA HIS A 118 29.70 -0.24 -11.27
C HIS A 118 30.58 -1.43 -11.69
N GLU A 119 30.05 -2.65 -11.77
CA GLU A 119 30.83 -3.84 -12.16
C GLU A 119 30.97 -4.01 -13.69
N GLN A 120 30.11 -3.35 -14.50
CA GLN A 120 30.19 -3.46 -15.97
C GLN A 120 31.04 -2.35 -16.63
N GLY A 121 31.66 -1.45 -15.84
CA GLY A 121 32.35 -0.26 -16.33
C GLY A 121 33.89 -0.25 -16.26
N GLN A 122 34.58 -1.30 -15.79
CA GLN A 122 36.05 -1.30 -15.69
C GLN A 122 36.70 -2.50 -16.42
N GLY A 123 36.71 -2.42 -17.75
CA GLY A 123 37.78 -3.04 -18.55
C GLY A 123 38.95 -2.06 -18.67
N GLY A 124 39.82 -2.01 -17.65
CA GLY A 124 40.91 -1.04 -17.60
C GLY A 124 42.07 -1.47 -16.70
N GLN A 125 43.02 -2.19 -17.30
CA GLN A 125 44.44 -2.35 -16.98
C GLN A 125 44.89 -2.34 -15.49
N VAL A 126 45.30 -3.53 -15.05
CA VAL A 126 45.99 -3.80 -13.78
C VAL A 126 47.37 -3.12 -13.78
N VAL A 127 47.60 -2.20 -12.84
CA VAL A 127 48.93 -1.83 -12.35
C VAL A 127 48.85 -1.90 -10.83
N GLY A 128 49.60 -2.84 -10.24
CA GLY A 128 49.62 -3.05 -8.80
C GLY A 128 50.45 -2.01 -8.08
N ASP A 129 50.02 -1.66 -6.87
CA ASP A 129 50.95 -1.47 -5.77
C ASP A 129 50.28 -1.74 -4.42
N SER A 130 51.12 -1.88 -3.42
CA SER A 130 51.02 -2.76 -2.26
C SER A 130 50.44 -2.13 -0.98
N ASN A 131 49.98 -3.01 -0.07
CA ASN A 131 49.67 -2.81 1.36
C ASN A 131 48.38 -2.09 1.80
N GLY A 132 47.49 -2.86 2.43
CA GLY A 132 46.42 -2.34 3.29
C GLY A 132 45.29 -3.35 3.51
N GLY A 133 45.52 -4.34 4.38
CA GLY A 133 44.50 -5.33 4.70
C GLY A 133 43.26 -4.72 5.36
N SER A 134 42.08 -5.05 4.83
CA SER A 134 40.86 -5.18 5.64
C SER A 134 40.00 -6.28 5.05
N THR A 135 39.97 -7.41 5.75
CA THR A 135 39.16 -8.58 5.41
C THR A 135 37.69 -8.26 5.66
N ILE A 136 36.94 -7.89 4.61
CA ILE A 136 35.48 -7.99 4.65
C ILE A 136 35.14 -9.43 4.26
N ILE A 137 34.82 -10.21 5.30
CA ILE A 137 34.37 -11.59 5.22
C ILE A 137 33.18 -11.66 4.26
N GLY A 138 33.38 -12.31 3.12
CA GLY A 138 32.35 -12.60 2.14
C GLY A 138 31.20 -13.36 2.81
N ARG A 139 30.04 -12.69 2.92
CA ARG A 139 28.78 -13.35 3.25
C ARG A 139 28.37 -14.17 2.03
N THR A 140 28.47 -15.48 2.18
CA THR A 140 28.17 -16.49 1.17
C THR A 140 26.77 -16.28 0.58
N GLU A 141 26.65 -16.42 -0.74
CA GLU A 141 25.41 -16.29 -1.54
C GLU A 141 24.22 -17.10 -0.98
N GLN A 142 24.52 -18.20 -0.26
CA GLN A 142 23.52 -19.01 0.43
C GLN A 142 22.78 -18.28 1.57
N GLN A 143 23.37 -17.23 2.15
CA GLN A 143 22.73 -16.42 3.19
C GLN A 143 21.82 -15.33 2.58
N GLN A 144 22.13 -14.84 1.38
CA GLN A 144 21.27 -13.89 0.64
C GLN A 144 19.98 -14.54 0.15
N GLN A 145 20.02 -15.81 -0.29
CA GLN A 145 18.83 -16.54 -0.75
C GLN A 145 17.82 -16.80 0.39
N ARG A 146 18.28 -17.04 1.63
CA ARG A 146 17.39 -17.26 2.79
C ARG A 146 16.64 -15.99 3.21
N THR A 147 17.27 -14.82 3.07
CA THR A 147 16.65 -13.53 3.43
C THR A 147 15.54 -13.12 2.45
N GLN A 148 15.68 -13.46 1.16
CA GLN A 148 14.62 -13.23 0.17
C GLN A 148 13.41 -14.14 0.40
N GLN A 149 13.61 -15.42 0.76
CA GLN A 149 12.49 -16.34 1.00
C GLN A 149 11.66 -16.00 2.25
N GLN A 150 12.24 -15.34 3.25
CA GLN A 150 11.55 -15.03 4.51
C GLN A 150 10.62 -13.81 4.47
N GLN A 151 10.67 -12.96 3.42
CA GLN A 151 9.89 -11.71 3.37
C GLN A 151 8.46 -11.87 2.82
N HIS A 152 8.07 -13.08 2.40
CA HIS A 152 6.85 -13.33 1.61
C HIS A 152 5.72 -14.07 2.35
N GLU A 153 5.68 -14.09 3.68
CA GLU A 153 4.60 -14.80 4.38
C GLU A 153 3.33 -13.95 4.54
N VAL A 154 2.68 -13.62 3.42
CA VAL A 154 1.25 -13.27 3.43
C VAL A 154 0.48 -14.50 2.99
N LEU A 155 -0.10 -15.21 3.95
CA LEU A 155 -1.07 -16.26 3.67
C LEU A 155 -2.33 -15.59 3.09
N SER A 156 -2.43 -15.57 1.75
CA SER A 156 -3.67 -15.26 1.03
C SER A 156 -4.61 -16.46 1.18
N THR A 157 -5.43 -16.45 2.24
CA THR A 157 -6.44 -17.49 2.41
C THR A 157 -7.61 -17.22 1.47
N ALA A 158 -8.25 -18.26 0.94
CA ALA A 158 -9.48 -18.14 0.14
C ALA A 158 -10.55 -17.26 0.83
N ARG A 159 -10.56 -17.27 2.18
CA ARG A 159 -11.41 -16.39 2.99
C ARG A 159 -11.13 -14.91 2.75
N LYS A 160 -9.86 -14.49 2.68
CA LYS A 160 -9.51 -13.08 2.36
C LYS A 160 -10.03 -12.70 0.98
N ILE A 161 -9.69 -13.49 -0.05
CA ILE A 161 -10.15 -13.25 -1.42
C ILE A 161 -11.68 -13.16 -1.47
N SER A 162 -12.39 -14.08 -0.80
CA SER A 162 -13.86 -14.05 -0.75
C SER A 162 -14.39 -12.77 -0.10
N THR A 163 -13.74 -12.24 0.94
CA THR A 163 -14.13 -10.97 1.57
C THR A 163 -13.97 -9.78 0.62
N PHE A 164 -12.89 -9.75 -0.17
CA PHE A 164 -12.65 -8.72 -1.19
C PHE A 164 -13.51 -8.90 -2.45
N ALA A 165 -13.93 -10.12 -2.78
CA ALA A 165 -14.81 -10.40 -3.93
C ALA A 165 -16.31 -10.25 -3.62
N ARG A 166 -16.71 -10.27 -2.34
CA ARG A 166 -18.11 -10.09 -1.92
C ARG A 166 -18.72 -8.80 -2.51
N GLY A 167 -19.92 -8.94 -3.07
CA GLY A 167 -20.66 -7.86 -3.73
C GLY A 167 -20.48 -7.82 -5.26
N ASN A 168 -19.49 -8.52 -5.81
CA ASN A 168 -19.38 -8.68 -7.26
C ASN A 168 -20.38 -9.76 -7.72
N SER A 169 -21.31 -9.37 -8.58
CA SER A 169 -22.21 -10.31 -9.26
C SER A 169 -21.53 -10.92 -10.47
N ASP A 170 -21.91 -12.13 -10.88
CA ASP A 170 -21.45 -12.68 -12.15
C ASP A 170 -22.02 -11.88 -13.33
N PRO A 171 -21.29 -11.77 -14.47
CA PRO A 171 -21.78 -11.11 -15.67
C PRO A 171 -23.08 -11.76 -16.14
N GLN A 172 -24.08 -10.94 -16.44
CA GLN A 172 -25.38 -11.40 -16.92
C GLN A 172 -25.37 -11.63 -18.43
N LYS A 173 -26.33 -12.43 -18.89
CA LYS A 173 -26.50 -12.67 -20.33
C LYS A 173 -26.90 -11.36 -21.03
N GLY A 174 -25.99 -10.83 -21.85
CA GLY A 174 -26.18 -9.58 -22.57
C GLY A 174 -25.24 -8.46 -22.14
N ASP A 175 -24.53 -8.63 -21.02
CA ASP A 175 -23.54 -7.65 -20.54
C ASP A 175 -22.39 -7.51 -21.54
N ARG A 176 -21.99 -6.26 -21.81
CA ARG A 176 -20.74 -5.98 -22.49
C ARG A 176 -19.58 -6.16 -21.53
N ILE A 177 -18.86 -7.26 -21.69
CA ILE A 177 -17.70 -7.59 -20.86
C ILE A 177 -16.45 -6.89 -21.41
N ILE A 178 -15.81 -6.07 -20.57
CA ILE A 178 -14.53 -5.43 -20.81
C ILE A 178 -13.44 -6.22 -20.10
N TYR A 179 -12.36 -6.55 -20.79
CA TYR A 179 -11.18 -7.19 -20.20
C TYR A 179 -9.99 -6.25 -20.28
N VAL A 180 -9.26 -6.13 -19.17
CA VAL A 180 -7.98 -5.44 -19.09
C VAL A 180 -6.99 -6.34 -18.35
N ASN A 181 -5.71 -6.22 -18.66
CA ASN A 181 -4.66 -6.93 -17.94
C ASN A 181 -3.45 -6.02 -17.67
N GLY A 182 -2.67 -6.39 -16.67
CA GLY A 182 -1.49 -5.63 -16.28
C GLY A 182 -0.81 -6.18 -15.05
N THR A 183 0.28 -5.52 -14.66
CA THR A 183 0.93 -5.79 -13.38
C THR A 183 0.07 -5.27 -12.23
N PHE A 184 -0.41 -4.02 -12.30
CA PHE A 184 -1.09 -3.34 -11.19
C PHE A 184 -0.27 -3.20 -9.89
N ASP A 185 1.06 -3.27 -10.00
CA ASP A 185 2.01 -3.06 -8.90
C ASP A 185 1.85 -1.69 -8.24
N LEU A 186 1.98 -1.64 -6.91
CA LEU A 186 1.70 -0.47 -6.08
C LEU A 186 0.42 0.26 -6.50
N PHE A 187 -0.72 -0.43 -6.51
CA PHE A 187 -1.99 0.10 -6.98
C PHE A 187 -2.27 1.55 -6.53
N HIS A 188 -2.39 2.48 -7.48
CA HIS A 188 -2.39 3.92 -7.26
C HIS A 188 -3.46 4.62 -8.11
N VAL A 189 -3.63 5.94 -7.94
CA VAL A 189 -4.67 6.76 -8.60
C VAL A 189 -4.70 6.62 -10.12
N GLY A 190 -3.55 6.51 -10.77
CA GLY A 190 -3.46 6.22 -12.21
C GLY A 190 -4.16 4.91 -12.63
N HIS A 191 -4.02 3.82 -11.87
CA HIS A 191 -4.74 2.58 -12.12
C HIS A 191 -6.25 2.74 -11.88
N ILE A 192 -6.63 3.46 -10.81
CA ILE A 192 -8.04 3.76 -10.51
C ILE A 192 -8.70 4.48 -11.69
N GLU A 193 -8.08 5.54 -12.20
CA GLU A 193 -8.60 6.33 -13.30
C GLU A 193 -8.67 5.52 -14.60
N PHE A 194 -7.65 4.71 -14.89
CA PHE A 194 -7.67 3.77 -16.00
C PHE A 194 -8.83 2.78 -15.91
N LEU A 195 -9.03 2.14 -14.76
CA LEU A 195 -10.10 1.16 -14.57
C LEU A 195 -11.48 1.80 -14.61
N LYS A 196 -11.66 3.03 -14.09
CA LYS A 196 -12.91 3.80 -14.22
C LYS A 196 -13.26 4.03 -15.69
N ARG A 197 -12.28 4.48 -16.50
CA ARG A 197 -12.46 4.69 -17.94
C ARG A 197 -12.74 3.39 -18.69
N ALA A 198 -12.09 2.29 -18.31
CA ALA A 198 -12.34 0.98 -18.89
C ALA A 198 -13.75 0.48 -18.55
N LYS A 199 -14.16 0.58 -17.29
CA LYS A 199 -15.50 0.21 -16.81
C LYS A 199 -16.59 1.01 -17.51
N ALA A 200 -16.39 2.30 -17.78
CA ALA A 200 -17.38 3.13 -18.48
C ALA A 200 -17.70 2.67 -19.92
N ARG A 201 -16.93 1.73 -20.48
CA ARG A 201 -17.13 1.22 -21.85
C ARG A 201 -18.01 -0.03 -21.93
N GLY A 202 -18.38 -0.63 -20.80
CA GLY A 202 -19.25 -1.81 -20.76
C GLY A 202 -19.85 -2.08 -19.37
N ASP A 203 -20.54 -3.21 -19.26
CA ASP A 203 -21.38 -3.53 -18.10
C ASP A 203 -20.63 -4.37 -17.07
N PHE A 204 -19.58 -5.09 -17.49
CA PHE A 204 -18.73 -5.90 -16.64
C PHE A 204 -17.25 -5.65 -16.92
N LEU A 205 -16.40 -5.59 -15.90
CA LEU A 205 -14.95 -5.40 -16.07
C LEU A 205 -14.20 -6.57 -15.41
N VAL A 206 -13.42 -7.29 -16.20
CA VAL A 206 -12.51 -8.35 -15.76
C VAL A 206 -11.08 -7.80 -15.80
N VAL A 207 -10.36 -7.91 -14.69
CA VAL A 207 -8.97 -7.45 -14.56
C VAL A 207 -8.05 -8.66 -14.38
N GLY A 208 -7.20 -8.92 -15.38
CA GLY A 208 -6.15 -9.93 -15.31
C GLY A 208 -4.88 -9.39 -14.67
N VAL A 209 -4.46 -9.98 -13.56
CA VAL A 209 -3.20 -9.64 -12.87
C VAL A 209 -2.13 -10.67 -13.23
N TYR A 210 -1.00 -10.20 -13.79
CA TYR A 210 0.13 -11.07 -14.13
C TYR A 210 0.72 -11.75 -12.89
N ASP A 211 1.38 -12.89 -13.08
CA ASP A 211 2.17 -13.50 -12.00
C ASP A 211 3.55 -12.85 -11.87
N ASP A 212 4.14 -12.99 -10.68
CA ASP A 212 5.41 -12.36 -10.36
C ASP A 212 6.54 -12.80 -11.32
N ALA A 213 6.50 -14.05 -11.80
CA ALA A 213 7.51 -14.57 -12.72
C ALA A 213 7.44 -13.88 -14.08
N THR A 214 6.24 -13.71 -14.61
CA THR A 214 5.97 -12.97 -15.85
C THR A 214 6.39 -11.52 -15.70
N VAL A 215 6.10 -10.88 -14.57
CA VAL A 215 6.48 -9.49 -14.34
C VAL A 215 8.00 -9.32 -14.31
N ARG A 216 8.73 -10.24 -13.66
CA ARG A 216 10.20 -10.21 -13.61
C ARG A 216 10.86 -10.26 -14.99
N THR A 217 10.25 -10.94 -15.97
CA THR A 217 10.88 -11.11 -17.29
C THR A 217 10.99 -9.80 -18.06
N PHE A 218 10.05 -8.86 -17.86
CA PHE A 218 10.02 -7.60 -18.59
C PHE A 218 10.23 -6.34 -17.73
N LYS A 219 10.06 -6.42 -16.39
CA LYS A 219 10.39 -5.31 -15.47
C LYS A 219 11.70 -5.51 -14.71
N GLY A 220 12.29 -6.71 -14.76
CA GLY A 220 13.52 -7.03 -14.05
C GLY A 220 13.29 -7.76 -12.72
N ALA A 221 14.37 -8.31 -12.16
CA ALA A 221 14.34 -9.30 -11.09
C ALA A 221 13.67 -8.83 -9.78
N HIS A 222 13.65 -7.53 -9.52
CA HIS A 222 13.12 -6.96 -8.28
C HIS A 222 11.65 -6.52 -8.36
N HIS A 223 11.02 -6.69 -9.52
CA HIS A 223 9.59 -6.47 -9.69
C HIS A 223 8.80 -7.79 -9.61
N PRO A 224 7.50 -7.75 -9.27
CA PRO A 224 6.78 -6.61 -8.74
C PRO A 224 7.16 -6.32 -7.27
N LEU A 225 7.00 -5.08 -6.82
CA LEU A 225 7.20 -4.67 -5.43
C LEU A 225 6.20 -5.37 -4.50
N MET A 226 4.96 -5.49 -4.97
CA MET A 226 3.90 -6.29 -4.37
C MET A 226 3.73 -7.60 -5.12
N THR A 227 3.78 -8.72 -4.41
CA THR A 227 3.47 -10.01 -5.04
C THR A 227 2.01 -10.05 -5.48
N LYS A 228 1.70 -10.86 -6.50
CA LYS A 228 0.34 -11.07 -7.02
C LYS A 228 -0.69 -11.34 -5.92
N GLN A 229 -0.31 -12.08 -4.88
CA GLN A 229 -1.21 -12.38 -3.74
C GLN A 229 -1.62 -11.15 -2.91
N ARG A 230 -0.89 -10.04 -3.03
CA ARG A 230 -1.20 -8.76 -2.38
C ARG A 230 -1.93 -7.80 -3.32
N GLU A 231 -1.80 -8.01 -4.63
CA GLU A 231 -2.50 -7.25 -5.67
C GLU A 231 -3.95 -7.74 -5.87
N MET A 232 -4.24 -9.00 -5.50
CA MET A 232 -5.59 -9.58 -5.45
C MET A 232 -6.31 -9.30 -4.13
#